data_AF-A0A0Q5ZK57-F1
#
_entry.id   AF-A0A0Q5ZK57-F1
#
_cell.length_a   1.000
_cell.length_b   1.000
_cell.length_c   1.000
_cell.angle_alpha   90.00
_cell.angle_beta   90.00
_cell.angle_gamma   90.00
#
_symmetry.space_group_name_H-M   'P 1'
#
loop_
_entity.id
_entity.type
_entity.pdbx_description
1 polymer ?
#
loop_
_entity_poly.entity_id
_entity_poly.type
_entity_poly.pdbx_seq_one_letter_code
_entity_poly.pdbx_strand_id
1 'polypeptide(L)'
;MNLDQNIYSKESVKARMLQNATKIWGVKSPQSLDPFVKLLIDAFSTEIFKTNNEIQSVNTRILEKLSKLLTPNIYTHPFPAHAIAFVNPSEDSETLWEHTEFFFKKTIASSIKAESDRQISIPFTPVDSVVLNKMQTSVMIVGNTCYSIDEKLNKIPVARFQGKIEDYRKITIGIDASRFNSEKFPKHLSIYCSNPSFEHLDFVFKLLPFTEITSNGNVIAVRGGLSYEKNASYKGYEEIFNEQSVRNKVKTGLKNIYEQKFVEISGLSDQLLLENVLPEEISHLSDLENLHNFISGKKMLWLTIKFPPQFTAEILDNFSFVLNAFPVYNRGWKKTEYSLDVMGNNIPLITDVGEHFLYVDEVQDGEGNYYQEIPFTPNDHLKKGLYTVRKGGMERFNNRNAVDMIANVLELTRDEITAFSLLNRDNVKTVLNEISGQMKTMMQKINNVKQNTRQDFNYVILEPIENSRHTFAAFWYTNCTFANQMRPGTELSNQKKSQFMTLLTETLGGAEEQTGTDSIQAFKFALTSTDKIITIQDVKNYCEMVLKDELKEIRVSRGTMISSKPKEGFIRTVQIVVVPQNYAFYGKRYWDNMAGILKNQIVTRAIDGLEYILEVKDEDEFNS
;
A
#
# COMPACT_ATOMS: atom_id res chain seq x y z
N MET A 1 -21.31 -20.96 -14.85
CA MET A 1 -21.33 -21.44 -13.46
C MET A 1 -22.75 -21.25 -12.92
N ASN A 2 -23.62 -22.27 -12.97
CA ASN A 2 -25.03 -22.16 -12.53
C ASN A 2 -25.73 -23.54 -12.33
N LEU A 3 -24.98 -24.59 -12.00
CA LEU A 3 -25.57 -25.92 -11.77
C LEU A 3 -25.97 -26.17 -10.30
N ASP A 4 -25.24 -25.59 -9.34
CA ASP A 4 -25.52 -25.82 -7.91
C ASP A 4 -26.72 -25.02 -7.36
N GLN A 5 -27.06 -23.87 -7.96
CA GLN A 5 -28.25 -23.09 -7.52
C GLN A 5 -29.58 -23.79 -7.84
N ASN A 6 -29.64 -24.59 -8.91
CA ASN A 6 -30.86 -25.28 -9.32
C ASN A 6 -31.22 -26.50 -8.45
N ILE A 7 -30.25 -27.01 -7.68
CA ILE A 7 -30.44 -28.16 -6.78
C ILE A 7 -31.13 -27.74 -5.48
N TYR A 8 -31.27 -26.45 -5.18
CA TYR A 8 -31.85 -25.98 -3.91
C TYR A 8 -32.97 -24.96 -4.10
N SER A 9 -33.59 -24.88 -5.28
CA SER A 9 -34.76 -24.00 -5.47
C SER A 9 -35.98 -24.50 -4.68
N LYS A 10 -36.87 -23.58 -4.29
CA LYS A 10 -38.12 -23.92 -3.60
C LYS A 10 -38.91 -24.97 -4.40
N GLU A 11 -38.99 -24.82 -5.72
CA GLU A 11 -39.68 -25.78 -6.59
C GLU A 11 -39.01 -27.16 -6.56
N SER A 12 -37.68 -27.22 -6.52
CA SER A 12 -36.95 -28.50 -6.45
C SER A 12 -37.14 -29.22 -5.11
N VAL A 13 -37.23 -28.48 -4.00
CA VAL A 13 -37.50 -29.01 -2.66
C VAL A 13 -38.93 -29.51 -2.59
N LYS A 14 -39.89 -28.69 -3.06
CA LYS A 14 -41.31 -29.04 -3.15
C LYS A 14 -41.54 -30.28 -4.01
N ALA A 15 -40.90 -30.37 -5.18
CA ALA A 15 -41.02 -31.52 -6.08
C ALA A 15 -40.49 -32.81 -5.43
N ARG A 16 -39.35 -32.75 -4.72
CA ARG A 16 -38.82 -33.90 -3.97
C ARG A 16 -39.71 -34.31 -2.81
N MET A 17 -40.25 -33.35 -2.06
CA MET A 17 -41.19 -33.63 -0.97
C MET A 17 -42.49 -34.26 -1.50
N LEU A 18 -43.03 -33.76 -2.62
CA LEU A 18 -44.20 -34.34 -3.29
C LEU A 18 -43.93 -35.76 -3.80
N GLN A 19 -42.75 -36.00 -4.38
CA GLN A 19 -42.37 -37.32 -4.87
C GLN A 19 -42.23 -38.34 -3.72
N ASN A 20 -41.61 -37.93 -2.60
CA ASN A 20 -41.51 -38.77 -1.40
C ASN A 20 -42.87 -39.02 -0.76
N ALA A 21 -43.73 -38.00 -0.65
CA ALA A 21 -45.10 -38.16 -0.16
C ALA A 21 -45.89 -39.16 -1.03
N THR A 22 -45.81 -39.02 -2.35
CA THR A 22 -46.48 -39.91 -3.31
C THR A 22 -46.02 -41.36 -3.15
N LYS A 23 -44.71 -41.57 -2.88
CA LYS A 23 -44.12 -42.89 -2.64
C LYS A 23 -44.55 -43.51 -1.30
N ILE A 24 -44.60 -42.71 -0.23
CA ILE A 24 -45.02 -43.18 1.12
C ILE A 24 -46.50 -43.52 1.14
N TRP A 25 -47.34 -42.71 0.50
CA TRP A 25 -48.79 -42.93 0.43
C TRP A 25 -49.23 -43.90 -0.69
N GLY A 26 -48.29 -44.43 -1.48
CA GLY A 26 -48.59 -45.42 -2.53
C GLY A 26 -49.48 -44.90 -3.67
N VAL A 27 -49.48 -43.59 -3.91
CA VAL A 27 -50.34 -42.94 -4.91
C VAL A 27 -49.59 -42.84 -6.24
N LYS A 28 -50.28 -42.94 -7.39
CA LYS A 28 -49.64 -42.94 -8.71
C LYS A 28 -49.25 -41.53 -9.22
N SER A 29 -49.87 -40.48 -8.68
CA SER A 29 -49.63 -39.10 -9.12
C SER A 29 -49.64 -38.11 -7.94
N PRO A 30 -48.74 -37.10 -7.94
CA PRO A 30 -48.79 -35.99 -6.98
C PRO A 30 -50.10 -35.19 -7.04
N GLN A 31 -50.84 -35.25 -8.16
CA GLN A 31 -52.11 -34.55 -8.33
C GLN A 31 -53.25 -35.19 -7.51
N SER A 32 -53.15 -36.48 -7.20
CA SER A 32 -54.11 -37.23 -6.36
C SER A 32 -53.87 -37.08 -4.84
N LEU A 33 -52.84 -36.33 -4.43
CA LEU A 33 -52.67 -35.95 -3.02
C LEU A 33 -53.72 -34.92 -2.61
N ASP A 34 -54.17 -35.02 -1.36
CA ASP A 34 -55.10 -34.09 -0.72
C ASP A 34 -54.60 -32.62 -0.86
N PRO A 35 -55.46 -31.67 -1.27
CA PRO A 35 -55.15 -30.25 -1.30
C PRO A 35 -54.53 -29.71 0.01
N PHE A 36 -54.93 -30.20 1.17
CA PHE A 36 -54.35 -29.80 2.46
C PHE A 36 -52.90 -30.28 2.62
N VAL A 37 -52.61 -31.51 2.20
CA VAL A 37 -51.24 -32.06 2.18
C VAL A 37 -50.37 -31.25 1.23
N LYS A 38 -50.90 -30.82 0.07
CA LYS A 38 -50.18 -29.95 -0.86
C LYS A 38 -49.87 -28.58 -0.25
N LEU A 39 -50.82 -27.99 0.48
CA LEU A 39 -50.62 -26.73 1.21
C LEU A 39 -49.54 -26.85 2.30
N LEU A 40 -49.58 -27.94 3.09
CA LEU A 40 -48.55 -28.22 4.09
C LEU A 40 -47.17 -28.40 3.45
N ILE A 41 -47.08 -29.20 2.39
CA ILE A 41 -45.81 -29.39 1.67
C ILE A 41 -45.29 -28.06 1.09
N ASP A 42 -46.17 -27.17 0.65
CA ASP A 42 -45.77 -25.85 0.17
C ASP A 42 -45.21 -24.96 1.29
N ALA A 43 -45.89 -24.92 2.45
CA ALA A 43 -45.43 -24.20 3.63
C ALA A 43 -44.08 -24.77 4.13
N PHE A 44 -43.97 -26.08 4.30
CA PHE A 44 -42.73 -26.75 4.71
C PHE A 44 -41.59 -26.55 3.71
N SER A 45 -41.87 -26.61 2.39
CA SER A 45 -40.85 -26.35 1.37
C SER A 45 -40.29 -24.93 1.48
N THR A 46 -41.12 -23.96 1.89
CA THR A 46 -40.72 -22.58 2.11
C THR A 46 -39.82 -22.45 3.34
N GLU A 47 -40.18 -23.08 4.45
CA GLU A 47 -39.38 -23.05 5.68
C GLU A 47 -38.05 -23.81 5.53
N ILE A 48 -38.03 -24.95 4.83
CA ILE A 48 -36.80 -25.68 4.52
C ILE A 48 -35.91 -24.85 3.58
N PHE A 49 -36.48 -24.20 2.58
CA PHE A 49 -35.74 -23.32 1.68
C PHE A 49 -35.10 -22.14 2.44
N LYS A 50 -35.85 -21.49 3.34
CA LYS A 50 -35.32 -20.44 4.23
C LYS A 50 -34.18 -20.99 5.10
N THR A 51 -34.41 -22.11 5.78
CA THR A 51 -33.40 -22.76 6.64
C THR A 51 -32.13 -23.09 5.87
N ASN A 52 -32.24 -23.60 4.64
CA ASN A 52 -31.09 -23.92 3.81
C ASN A 52 -30.31 -22.66 3.39
N ASN A 53 -31.01 -21.58 3.03
CA ASN A 53 -30.35 -20.30 2.75
C ASN A 53 -29.66 -19.74 4.00
N GLU A 54 -30.25 -19.89 5.18
CA GLU A 54 -29.60 -19.53 6.45
C GLU A 54 -28.34 -20.37 6.70
N ILE A 55 -28.38 -21.68 6.48
CA ILE A 55 -27.21 -22.56 6.60
C ILE A 55 -26.11 -22.14 5.63
N GLN A 56 -26.44 -21.86 4.37
CA GLN A 56 -25.45 -21.37 3.39
C GLN A 56 -24.86 -20.03 3.83
N SER A 57 -25.69 -19.10 4.31
CA SER A 57 -25.23 -17.83 4.87
C SER A 57 -24.28 -18.03 6.06
N VAL A 58 -24.59 -18.97 6.95
CA VAL A 58 -23.75 -19.31 8.11
C VAL A 58 -22.42 -19.92 7.67
N ASN A 59 -22.43 -20.84 6.71
CA ASN A 59 -21.20 -21.44 6.18
C ASN A 59 -20.28 -20.40 5.55
N THR A 60 -20.83 -19.52 4.70
CA THR A 60 -20.08 -18.39 4.13
C THR A 60 -19.51 -17.50 5.24
N ARG A 61 -20.29 -17.22 6.29
CA ARG A 61 -19.84 -16.40 7.43
C ARG A 61 -18.72 -17.07 8.23
N ILE A 62 -18.80 -18.37 8.48
CA ILE A 62 -17.75 -19.14 9.17
C ILE A 62 -16.48 -19.10 8.32
N LEU A 63 -16.59 -19.34 7.01
CA LEU A 63 -15.47 -19.29 6.09
C LEU A 63 -14.82 -17.89 6.07
N GLU A 64 -15.60 -16.83 5.96
CA GLU A 64 -15.12 -15.45 6.03
C GLU A 64 -14.44 -15.15 7.38
N LYS A 65 -14.99 -15.65 8.48
CA LYS A 65 -14.42 -15.44 9.82
C LYS A 65 -13.09 -16.18 9.99
N LEU A 66 -13.02 -17.44 9.57
CA LEU A 66 -11.79 -18.22 9.58
C LEU A 66 -10.74 -17.61 8.66
N SER A 67 -11.14 -17.21 7.45
CA SER A 67 -10.30 -16.49 6.50
C SER A 67 -9.68 -15.25 7.15
N LYS A 68 -10.50 -14.38 7.77
CA LYS A 68 -10.00 -13.18 8.45
C LYS A 68 -9.06 -13.47 9.63
N LEU A 69 -9.34 -14.50 10.42
CA LEU A 69 -8.51 -14.82 11.59
C LEU A 69 -7.15 -15.42 11.22
N LEU A 70 -7.10 -16.18 10.12
CA LEU A 70 -5.92 -16.92 9.71
C LEU A 70 -5.12 -16.21 8.62
N THR A 71 -5.70 -15.23 7.92
CA THR A 71 -4.98 -14.40 6.95
C THR A 71 -4.15 -13.37 7.72
N PRO A 72 -2.82 -13.32 7.50
CA PRO A 72 -1.99 -12.24 8.02
C PRO A 72 -2.57 -10.90 7.56
N ASN A 73 -2.73 -9.99 8.51
CA ASN A 73 -3.37 -8.70 8.28
C ASN A 73 -2.78 -7.95 7.07
N ILE A 74 -1.50 -8.14 6.73
CA ILE A 74 -0.84 -7.43 5.62
C ILE A 74 -1.55 -7.56 4.26
N TYR A 75 -2.21 -8.67 3.96
CA TYR A 75 -2.84 -8.87 2.65
C TYR A 75 -4.26 -8.35 2.59
N THR A 76 -4.89 -8.14 3.75
CA THR A 76 -6.23 -7.58 3.87
C THR A 76 -6.18 -6.11 4.28
N HIS A 77 -5.01 -5.55 4.56
CA HIS A 77 -4.87 -4.18 5.02
C HIS A 77 -4.86 -3.18 3.85
N PRO A 78 -5.37 -1.94 4.01
CA PRO A 78 -5.13 -0.89 3.04
C PRO A 78 -3.62 -0.65 2.86
N PHE A 79 -3.19 -0.49 1.61
CA PHE A 79 -1.81 -0.21 1.26
C PHE A 79 -1.66 1.24 0.79
N PRO A 80 -0.67 2.00 1.31
CA PRO A 80 -0.51 3.40 0.95
C PRO A 80 0.10 3.59 -0.44
N ALA A 81 -0.36 4.63 -1.13
CA ALA A 81 0.31 5.10 -2.35
C ALA A 81 1.73 5.59 -2.01
N HIS A 82 2.69 5.39 -2.90
CA HIS A 82 4.09 5.71 -2.66
C HIS A 82 4.77 6.27 -3.91
N ALA A 83 5.84 7.02 -3.68
CA ALA A 83 6.66 7.65 -4.72
C ALA A 83 8.07 7.96 -4.19
N ILE A 84 8.96 8.40 -5.07
CA ILE A 84 10.17 9.13 -4.68
C ILE A 84 9.87 10.62 -4.74
N ALA A 85 10.30 11.35 -3.72
CA ALA A 85 10.28 12.80 -3.69
C ALA A 85 11.65 13.35 -3.32
N PHE A 86 11.85 14.66 -3.52
CA PHE A 86 13.01 15.36 -2.99
C PHE A 86 12.60 16.66 -2.30
N VAL A 87 13.45 17.11 -1.39
CA VAL A 87 13.30 18.37 -0.65
C VAL A 87 14.62 19.13 -0.69
N ASN A 88 14.55 20.44 -0.88
CA ASN A 88 15.70 21.32 -0.71
C ASN A 88 15.76 21.78 0.76
N PRO A 89 16.82 21.42 1.51
CA PRO A 89 16.91 21.79 2.91
C PRO A 89 17.13 23.29 3.09
N SER A 90 16.65 23.82 4.22
CA SER A 90 16.84 25.23 4.55
C SER A 90 18.21 25.47 5.19
N GLU A 91 18.60 24.55 6.07
CA GLU A 91 19.90 24.52 6.75
C GLU A 91 20.94 23.74 5.91
N ASP A 92 22.22 23.88 6.27
CA ASP A 92 23.32 23.20 5.55
C ASP A 92 23.18 21.67 5.64
N SER A 93 22.80 21.17 6.81
CA SER A 93 22.46 19.76 7.04
C SER A 93 21.25 19.71 7.96
N GLU A 94 20.18 19.07 7.51
CA GLU A 94 18.88 19.04 8.20
C GLU A 94 18.37 17.60 8.27
N THR A 95 17.83 17.17 9.42
CA THR A 95 17.14 15.87 9.52
C THR A 95 15.66 16.06 9.26
N LEU A 96 15.18 15.51 8.15
CA LEU A 96 13.76 15.44 7.86
C LEU A 96 13.17 14.23 8.59
N TRP A 97 12.34 14.50 9.60
CA TRP A 97 11.74 13.46 10.44
C TRP A 97 10.64 12.68 9.72
N GLU A 98 10.51 11.39 10.05
CA GLU A 98 9.48 10.53 9.46
C GLU A 98 8.04 11.03 9.64
N HIS A 99 7.74 11.81 10.69
CA HIS A 99 6.40 12.33 10.98
C HIS A 99 6.10 13.66 10.27
N THR A 100 7.00 14.16 9.44
CA THR A 100 6.80 15.42 8.72
C THR A 100 5.81 15.24 7.58
N GLU A 101 4.65 15.90 7.67
CA GLU A 101 3.57 15.79 6.69
C GLU A 101 3.66 16.89 5.61
N PHE A 102 3.57 16.46 4.36
CA PHE A 102 3.45 17.32 3.18
C PHE A 102 2.11 17.06 2.48
N PHE A 103 1.38 18.12 2.14
CA PHE A 103 0.02 18.02 1.64
C PHE A 103 -0.11 18.44 0.20
N PHE A 104 -0.89 17.66 -0.56
CA PHE A 104 -1.39 18.01 -1.87
C PHE A 104 -2.90 18.26 -1.81
N LYS A 105 -3.36 19.37 -2.39
CA LYS A 105 -4.79 19.70 -2.44
C LYS A 105 -5.40 19.18 -3.74
N LYS A 106 -6.25 18.16 -3.64
CA LYS A 106 -7.01 17.60 -4.76
C LYS A 106 -8.45 18.07 -4.71
N THR A 107 -8.93 18.67 -5.79
CA THR A 107 -10.34 19.02 -5.94
C THR A 107 -11.09 17.85 -6.56
N ILE A 108 -12.13 17.37 -5.89
CA ILE A 108 -13.03 16.33 -6.40
C ILE A 108 -14.32 16.99 -6.84
N ALA A 109 -14.65 16.82 -8.12
CA ALA A 109 -15.90 17.29 -8.68
C ALA A 109 -17.08 16.61 -7.98
N SER A 110 -18.05 17.39 -7.51
CA SER A 110 -19.24 16.81 -6.91
C SER A 110 -20.12 16.16 -7.98
N SER A 111 -20.56 14.92 -7.74
CA SER A 111 -21.53 14.22 -8.60
C SER A 111 -22.98 14.69 -8.38
N ILE A 112 -23.22 15.57 -7.41
CA ILE A 112 -24.55 16.07 -7.03
C ILE A 112 -24.68 17.52 -7.52
N LYS A 113 -25.69 17.81 -8.37
CA LYS A 113 -25.93 19.10 -9.05
C LYS A 113 -26.09 20.34 -8.14
N ALA A 114 -25.99 20.22 -6.83
CA ALA A 114 -26.16 21.30 -5.85
C ALA A 114 -25.09 21.33 -4.73
N GLU A 115 -24.09 20.44 -4.75
CA GLU A 115 -22.96 20.49 -3.81
C GLU A 115 -21.75 21.11 -4.48
N SER A 116 -21.01 21.97 -3.76
CA SER A 116 -19.72 22.48 -4.23
C SER A 116 -18.68 21.38 -4.27
N ASP A 117 -17.72 21.52 -5.18
CA ASP A 117 -16.56 20.63 -5.26
C ASP A 117 -15.86 20.51 -3.90
N ARG A 118 -15.50 19.29 -3.53
CA ARG A 118 -14.84 19.02 -2.24
C ARG A 118 -13.33 19.07 -2.45
N GLN A 119 -12.66 19.87 -1.64
CA GLN A 119 -11.20 19.91 -1.61
C GLN A 119 -10.70 18.94 -0.55
N ILE A 120 -9.96 17.91 -0.97
CA ILE A 120 -9.33 16.92 -0.10
C ILE A 120 -7.84 17.22 -0.04
N SER A 121 -7.29 17.18 1.18
CA SER A 121 -5.87 17.30 1.43
C SER A 121 -5.27 15.90 1.54
N ILE A 122 -4.37 15.53 0.63
CA ILE A 122 -3.73 14.22 0.59
C ILE A 122 -2.32 14.36 1.20
N PRO A 123 -2.06 13.77 2.39
CA PRO A 123 -0.77 13.86 3.06
C PRO A 123 0.22 12.80 2.57
N PHE A 124 1.50 13.17 2.53
CA PHE A 124 2.63 12.28 2.33
C PHE A 124 3.69 12.54 3.38
N THR A 125 4.33 11.47 3.85
CA THR A 125 5.46 11.52 4.78
C THR A 125 6.64 10.71 4.25
N PRO A 126 7.89 11.03 4.65
CA PRO A 126 9.03 10.15 4.41
C PRO A 126 8.80 8.75 4.97
N VAL A 127 9.34 7.72 4.30
CA VAL A 127 9.29 6.34 4.81
C VAL A 127 10.02 6.21 6.15
N ASP A 128 11.13 6.90 6.32
CA ASP A 128 11.85 7.04 7.58
C ASP A 128 12.55 8.40 7.65
N SER A 129 13.15 8.70 8.80
CA SER A 129 13.94 9.92 8.97
C SER A 129 15.19 9.91 8.08
N VAL A 130 15.43 10.99 7.35
CA VAL A 130 16.53 11.13 6.37
C VAL A 130 17.31 12.43 6.61
N VAL A 131 18.63 12.38 6.39
CA VAL A 131 19.49 13.56 6.46
C VAL A 131 19.56 14.20 5.07
N LEU A 132 19.22 15.48 5.01
CA LEU A 132 19.27 16.31 3.82
C LEU A 132 20.48 17.24 3.93
N ASN A 133 21.19 17.46 2.83
CA ASN A 133 22.32 18.38 2.78
C ASN A 133 22.09 19.43 1.70
N LYS A 134 22.51 20.67 1.92
CA LYS A 134 22.29 21.80 1.02
C LYS A 134 23.20 21.75 -0.21
N MET A 135 23.07 20.67 -0.96
CA MET A 135 23.83 20.27 -2.13
C MET A 135 22.90 19.64 -3.16
N GLN A 136 23.12 19.91 -4.45
CA GLN A 136 22.36 19.30 -5.52
C GLN A 136 23.20 19.14 -6.78
N THR A 137 22.91 18.13 -7.60
CA THR A 137 23.56 17.97 -8.91
C THR A 137 23.24 19.16 -9.80
N SER A 138 24.27 19.83 -10.31
CA SER A 138 24.13 21.03 -11.15
C SER A 138 24.66 20.82 -12.56
N VAL A 139 25.63 19.92 -12.73
CA VAL A 139 26.25 19.59 -14.01
C VAL A 139 26.30 18.08 -14.19
N MET A 140 26.06 17.61 -15.41
CA MET A 140 26.26 16.23 -15.83
C MET A 140 26.96 16.19 -17.18
N ILE A 141 28.07 15.47 -17.26
CA ILE A 141 28.85 15.25 -18.48
C ILE A 141 28.78 13.77 -18.83
N VAL A 142 28.35 13.46 -20.05
CA VAL A 142 28.23 12.09 -20.55
C VAL A 142 28.52 12.05 -22.04
N GLY A 143 29.35 11.10 -22.47
CA GLY A 143 29.79 10.98 -23.85
C GLY A 143 30.48 12.26 -24.33
N ASN A 144 29.79 13.03 -25.17
CA ASN A 144 30.31 14.25 -25.80
C ASN A 144 29.52 15.52 -25.45
N THR A 145 28.59 15.42 -24.50
CA THR A 145 27.67 16.51 -24.17
C THR A 145 27.76 16.85 -22.68
N CYS A 146 27.78 18.14 -22.39
CA CYS A 146 27.67 18.68 -21.05
C CYS A 146 26.27 19.26 -20.86
N TYR A 147 25.64 18.87 -19.77
CA TYR A 147 24.30 19.30 -19.40
C TYR A 147 24.35 20.06 -18.08
N SER A 148 23.58 21.15 -18.00
CA SER A 148 23.20 21.77 -16.75
C SER A 148 21.89 21.18 -16.26
N ILE A 149 21.72 21.16 -14.95
CA ILE A 149 20.49 20.73 -14.30
C ILE A 149 19.88 21.97 -13.66
N ASP A 150 18.64 22.29 -14.04
CA ASP A 150 17.92 23.43 -13.47
C ASP A 150 17.32 23.11 -12.08
N GLU A 151 16.71 24.09 -11.42
CA GLU A 151 16.08 23.90 -10.10
C GLU A 151 14.91 22.90 -10.12
N LYS A 152 14.32 22.64 -11.30
CA LYS A 152 13.26 21.65 -11.52
C LYS A 152 13.81 20.29 -11.95
N LEU A 153 15.14 20.12 -11.90
CA LEU A 153 15.88 18.91 -12.28
C LEU A 153 15.76 18.54 -13.77
N ASN A 154 15.47 19.52 -14.64
CA ASN A 154 15.51 19.33 -16.09
C ASN A 154 16.95 19.38 -16.59
N LYS A 155 17.26 18.46 -17.51
CA LYS A 155 18.57 18.34 -18.16
C LYS A 155 18.62 19.24 -19.39
N ILE A 156 19.45 20.30 -19.36
CA ILE A 156 19.58 21.31 -20.42
C ILE A 156 21.00 21.24 -21.03
N PRO A 157 21.17 21.00 -22.34
CA PRO A 157 22.47 20.94 -22.97
C PRO A 157 23.13 22.33 -23.01
N VAL A 158 24.38 22.43 -22.52
CA VAL A 158 25.12 23.71 -22.41
C VAL A 158 26.32 23.76 -23.35
N ALA A 159 26.97 22.61 -23.57
CA ALA A 159 28.11 22.49 -24.47
C ALA A 159 28.20 21.10 -25.08
N ARG A 160 28.81 21.01 -26.26
CA ARG A 160 29.23 19.77 -26.90
C ARG A 160 30.70 19.85 -27.23
N PHE A 161 31.40 18.74 -27.11
CA PHE A 161 32.84 18.64 -27.36
C PHE A 161 33.17 17.36 -28.14
N GLN A 162 34.42 17.19 -28.54
CA GLN A 162 34.88 15.92 -29.11
C GLN A 162 35.24 14.97 -27.96
N GLY A 163 34.33 14.04 -27.66
CA GLY A 163 34.54 13.02 -26.64
C GLY A 163 35.54 11.95 -27.07
N LYS A 164 36.28 11.40 -26.10
CA LYS A 164 37.12 10.20 -26.26
C LYS A 164 36.25 8.96 -26.16
N ILE A 165 36.75 7.82 -26.66
CA ILE A 165 36.04 6.52 -26.57
C ILE A 165 35.72 6.17 -25.11
N GLU A 166 36.58 6.54 -24.16
CA GLU A 166 36.36 6.29 -22.73
C GLU A 166 35.19 7.08 -22.14
N ASP A 167 34.87 8.25 -22.68
CA ASP A 167 33.83 9.15 -22.15
C ASP A 167 32.43 8.58 -22.38
N TYR A 168 32.28 7.67 -23.34
CA TYR A 168 31.05 6.92 -23.59
C TYR A 168 30.80 5.78 -22.58
N ARG A 169 31.69 5.58 -21.59
CA ARG A 169 31.53 4.60 -20.50
C ARG A 169 31.58 5.24 -19.11
N LYS A 170 31.63 6.57 -19.04
CA LYS A 170 31.75 7.35 -17.81
C LYS A 170 30.64 8.39 -17.77
N ILE A 171 30.17 8.71 -16.57
CA ILE A 171 29.36 9.90 -16.31
C ILE A 171 30.10 10.71 -15.26
N THR A 172 30.34 11.98 -15.53
CA THR A 172 30.89 12.90 -14.52
C THR A 172 29.79 13.85 -14.08
N ILE A 173 29.52 13.88 -12.78
CA ILE A 173 28.53 14.78 -12.17
C ILE A 173 29.23 15.85 -11.34
N GLY A 174 28.76 17.08 -11.43
CA GLY A 174 29.17 18.21 -10.60
C GLY A 174 28.05 18.56 -9.63
N ILE A 175 28.29 18.35 -8.34
CA ILE A 175 27.35 18.65 -7.26
C ILE A 175 27.71 20.04 -6.72
N ASP A 176 26.74 20.96 -6.77
CA ASP A 176 26.90 22.32 -6.26
C ASP A 176 26.78 22.30 -4.74
N ALA A 177 27.88 22.64 -4.06
CA ALA A 177 27.98 22.78 -2.62
C ALA A 177 28.25 24.24 -2.20
N SER A 178 28.04 25.21 -3.10
CA SER A 178 28.32 26.64 -2.84
C SER A 178 27.48 27.23 -1.71
N ARG A 179 26.32 26.62 -1.42
CA ARG A 179 25.42 27.02 -0.35
C ARG A 179 25.64 26.26 0.96
N PHE A 180 26.63 25.36 1.01
CA PHE A 180 26.97 24.57 2.19
C PHE A 180 28.20 25.17 2.87
N ASN A 181 28.01 25.77 4.05
CA ASN A 181 29.05 26.52 4.78
C ASN A 181 29.47 25.87 6.11
N SER A 182 28.85 24.75 6.50
CA SER A 182 29.14 24.04 7.75
C SER A 182 30.55 23.45 7.78
N GLU A 183 31.23 23.58 8.92
CA GLU A 183 32.53 22.96 9.18
C GLU A 183 32.48 21.42 9.15
N LYS A 184 31.30 20.82 9.37
CA LYS A 184 31.11 19.37 9.35
C LYS A 184 30.60 18.93 7.99
N PHE A 185 31.53 18.62 7.08
CA PHE A 185 31.19 18.03 5.80
C PHE A 185 30.53 16.65 5.96
N PRO A 186 29.46 16.32 5.18
CA PRO A 186 28.79 15.04 5.29
C PRO A 186 29.74 13.89 4.90
N LYS A 187 29.85 12.87 5.76
CA LYS A 187 30.67 11.67 5.50
C LYS A 187 30.05 10.75 4.45
N HIS A 188 28.73 10.82 4.31
CA HIS A 188 27.92 10.00 3.42
C HIS A 188 26.96 10.90 2.65
N LEU A 189 26.77 10.63 1.35
CA LEU A 189 25.73 11.26 0.55
C LEU A 189 24.95 10.17 -0.19
N SER A 190 23.63 10.33 -0.24
CA SER A 190 22.75 9.49 -1.03
C SER A 190 22.46 10.16 -2.37
N ILE A 191 22.50 9.36 -3.42
CA ILE A 191 22.18 9.76 -4.79
C ILE A 191 21.06 8.86 -5.30
N TYR A 192 19.94 9.47 -5.67
CA TYR A 192 18.88 8.79 -6.42
C TYR A 192 19.25 8.78 -7.90
N CYS A 193 19.28 7.59 -8.48
CA CYS A 193 19.56 7.35 -9.88
C CYS A 193 18.25 7.06 -10.61
N SER A 194 17.89 7.90 -11.58
CA SER A 194 16.69 7.73 -12.40
C SER A 194 17.05 7.50 -13.85
N ASN A 195 16.39 6.54 -14.49
CA ASN A 195 16.51 6.29 -15.93
C ASN A 195 15.16 5.79 -16.48
N PRO A 196 14.17 6.68 -16.68
CA PRO A 196 12.82 6.28 -17.07
C PRO A 196 12.76 5.56 -18.41
N SER A 197 13.68 5.88 -19.33
CA SER A 197 13.74 5.28 -20.68
C SER A 197 14.12 3.81 -20.64
N PHE A 198 14.95 3.39 -19.68
CA PHE A 198 15.49 2.04 -19.57
C PHE A 198 15.10 1.32 -18.28
N GLU A 199 14.02 1.76 -17.62
CA GLU A 199 13.57 1.22 -16.34
C GLU A 199 13.15 -0.27 -16.42
N HIS A 200 12.75 -0.73 -17.59
CA HIS A 200 12.39 -2.13 -17.87
C HIS A 200 13.59 -3.09 -17.88
N LEU A 201 14.82 -2.59 -17.93
CA LEU A 201 16.03 -3.41 -17.95
C LEU A 201 16.56 -3.66 -16.54
N ASP A 202 16.40 -4.88 -16.05
CA ASP A 202 16.76 -5.27 -14.66
C ASP A 202 18.20 -4.89 -14.26
N PHE A 203 19.16 -5.01 -15.18
CA PHE A 203 20.57 -4.80 -14.87
C PHE A 203 20.91 -3.33 -14.59
N VAL A 204 20.10 -2.39 -15.10
CA VAL A 204 20.40 -0.95 -15.07
C VAL A 204 20.55 -0.44 -13.63
N PHE A 205 19.66 -0.86 -12.73
CA PHE A 205 19.71 -0.49 -11.32
C PHE A 205 20.48 -1.52 -10.47
N LYS A 206 20.32 -2.82 -10.76
CA LYS A 206 21.04 -3.90 -10.04
C LYS A 206 22.56 -3.74 -10.10
N LEU A 207 23.11 -3.12 -11.15
CA LEU A 207 24.55 -2.96 -11.33
C LEU A 207 25.13 -1.64 -10.80
N LEU A 208 24.29 -0.69 -10.35
CA LEU A 208 24.77 0.59 -9.81
C LEU A 208 25.78 0.44 -8.65
N PRO A 209 25.61 -0.50 -7.70
CA PRO A 209 26.58 -0.69 -6.60
C PRO A 209 27.96 -1.18 -7.07
N PHE A 210 28.09 -1.67 -8.31
CA PHE A 210 29.35 -2.15 -8.89
C PHE A 210 30.04 -1.09 -9.75
N THR A 211 29.59 0.17 -9.70
CA THR A 211 30.24 1.29 -10.37
C THR A 211 31.49 1.73 -9.61
N GLU A 212 32.52 2.14 -10.34
CA GLU A 212 33.73 2.74 -9.75
C GLU A 212 33.54 4.26 -9.73
N ILE A 213 33.54 4.87 -8.54
CA ILE A 213 33.40 6.33 -8.37
C ILE A 213 34.74 6.92 -7.92
N THR A 214 35.22 7.92 -8.65
CA THR A 214 36.43 8.67 -8.30
C THR A 214 36.14 10.16 -8.17
N SER A 215 36.88 10.83 -7.30
CA SER A 215 36.84 12.28 -7.10
C SER A 215 38.26 12.79 -6.93
N ASN A 216 38.75 13.61 -7.87
CA ASN A 216 40.13 14.12 -7.89
C ASN A 216 41.19 13.02 -7.70
N GLY A 217 41.07 11.92 -8.44
CA GLY A 217 41.93 10.74 -8.29
C GLY A 217 41.70 9.86 -7.04
N ASN A 218 40.90 10.29 -6.07
CA ASN A 218 40.56 9.48 -4.89
C ASN A 218 39.39 8.53 -5.19
N VAL A 219 39.52 7.26 -4.81
CA VAL A 219 38.44 6.27 -4.93
C VAL A 219 37.42 6.47 -3.80
N ILE A 220 36.16 6.63 -4.17
CA ILE A 220 35.04 6.80 -3.24
C ILE A 220 34.35 5.46 -3.03
N ALA A 221 34.05 5.12 -1.78
CA ALA A 221 33.39 3.87 -1.45
C ALA A 221 31.89 3.96 -1.75
N VAL A 222 31.37 2.97 -2.48
CA VAL A 222 30.00 2.92 -2.99
C VAL A 222 29.23 1.79 -2.32
N ARG A 223 28.02 2.08 -1.84
CA ARG A 223 27.07 1.08 -1.33
C ARG A 223 25.72 1.25 -2.03
N GLY A 224 25.04 0.15 -2.31
CA GLY A 224 23.64 0.21 -2.76
C GLY A 224 22.70 0.63 -1.63
N GLY A 225 21.59 1.26 -2.01
CA GLY A 225 20.52 1.65 -1.11
C GLY A 225 20.68 3.05 -0.51
N LEU A 226 19.80 3.33 0.46
CA LEU A 226 19.70 4.60 1.19
C LEU A 226 19.80 4.29 2.68
N SER A 227 20.69 4.99 3.40
CA SER A 227 20.69 4.94 4.86
C SER A 227 19.62 5.84 5.45
N TYR A 228 19.03 5.38 6.54
CA TYR A 228 18.03 6.10 7.32
C TYR A 228 18.55 6.32 8.74
N GLU A 229 18.13 7.42 9.38
CA GLU A 229 18.42 7.63 10.79
C GLU A 229 17.72 6.56 11.63
N LYS A 230 18.47 5.94 12.54
CA LYS A 230 17.94 4.85 13.35
C LYS A 230 17.07 5.42 14.46
N ASN A 231 15.80 5.03 14.48
CA ASN A 231 14.96 5.19 15.65
C ASN A 231 15.39 4.21 16.76
N ALA A 232 15.04 4.51 18.02
CA ALA A 232 15.42 3.71 19.18
C ALA A 232 15.12 2.21 18.97
N SER A 233 16.11 1.36 19.26
CA SER A 233 15.99 -0.09 19.12
C SER A 233 15.20 -0.69 20.29
N TYR A 234 14.19 -1.49 19.95
CA TYR A 234 13.50 -2.37 20.90
C TYR A 234 14.44 -3.52 21.26
N LYS A 235 14.39 -4.00 22.52
CA LYS A 235 15.25 -5.09 23.00
C LYS A 235 14.41 -6.31 23.36
N GLY A 236 14.88 -7.50 22.98
CA GLY A 236 14.28 -8.77 23.38
C GLY A 236 13.00 -9.10 22.61
N TYR A 237 11.99 -9.66 23.30
CA TYR A 237 10.76 -10.14 22.64
C TYR A 237 9.95 -9.04 21.94
N GLU A 238 10.06 -7.78 22.40
CA GLU A 238 9.38 -6.63 21.80
C GLU A 238 9.86 -6.35 20.37
N GLU A 239 11.12 -6.67 20.05
CA GLU A 239 11.68 -6.51 18.71
C GLU A 239 10.97 -7.42 17.71
N ILE A 240 10.69 -8.68 18.08
CA ILE A 240 10.02 -9.65 17.22
C ILE A 240 8.58 -9.21 16.91
N PHE A 241 7.84 -8.74 17.92
CA PHE A 241 6.49 -8.22 17.71
C PHE A 241 6.49 -6.95 16.87
N ASN A 242 7.46 -6.07 17.08
CA ASN A 242 7.59 -4.85 16.31
C ASN A 242 7.94 -5.16 14.84
N GLU A 243 8.86 -6.08 14.56
CA GLU A 243 9.18 -6.51 13.19
C GLU A 243 7.95 -7.05 12.44
N GLN A 244 7.05 -7.75 13.13
CA GLN A 244 5.83 -8.28 12.55
C GLN A 244 4.68 -7.27 12.47
N SER A 245 4.83 -6.07 13.04
CA SER A 245 3.81 -5.02 12.99
C SER A 245 3.51 -4.58 11.56
N VAL A 246 2.25 -4.19 11.31
CA VAL A 246 1.84 -3.65 10.01
C VAL A 246 2.69 -2.44 9.62
N ARG A 247 3.01 -1.56 10.59
CA ARG A 247 3.89 -0.39 10.41
C ARG A 247 5.23 -0.78 9.80
N ASN A 248 5.95 -1.72 10.40
CA ASN A 248 7.29 -2.09 9.95
C ASN A 248 7.28 -2.88 8.65
N LYS A 249 6.29 -3.75 8.43
CA LYS A 249 6.17 -4.46 7.15
C LYS A 249 5.90 -3.51 5.99
N VAL A 250 5.03 -2.51 6.17
CA VAL A 250 4.79 -1.47 5.15
C VAL A 250 6.07 -0.65 4.91
N LYS A 251 6.72 -0.14 5.98
CA LYS A 251 7.98 0.62 5.84
C LYS A 251 9.06 -0.18 5.11
N THR A 252 9.31 -1.42 5.52
CA THR A 252 10.35 -2.29 4.94
C THR A 252 10.02 -2.65 3.49
N GLY A 253 8.76 -2.97 3.19
CA GLY A 253 8.32 -3.21 1.81
C GLY A 253 8.58 -2.02 0.89
N LEU A 254 8.27 -0.81 1.34
CA LEU A 254 8.51 0.42 0.57
C LEU A 254 10.01 0.73 0.39
N LYS A 255 10.84 0.50 1.42
CA LYS A 255 12.29 0.65 1.30
C LYS A 255 12.86 -0.30 0.23
N ASN A 256 12.45 -1.57 0.26
CA ASN A 256 12.93 -2.59 -0.67
C ASN A 256 12.52 -2.31 -2.12
N ILE A 257 11.34 -1.72 -2.36
CA ILE A 257 10.86 -1.36 -3.71
C ILE A 257 11.83 -0.39 -4.40
N TYR A 258 12.39 0.54 -3.64
CA TYR A 258 13.21 1.62 -4.19
C TYR A 258 14.71 1.47 -3.96
N GLU A 259 15.14 0.53 -3.12
CA GLU A 259 16.53 0.36 -2.69
C GLU A 259 17.53 0.35 -3.86
N GLN A 260 17.23 -0.38 -4.92
CA GLN A 260 18.13 -0.52 -6.08
C GLN A 260 18.32 0.78 -6.87
N LYS A 261 17.43 1.77 -6.71
CA LYS A 261 17.52 3.09 -7.37
C LYS A 261 18.39 4.08 -6.60
N PHE A 262 18.87 3.71 -5.42
CA PHE A 262 19.73 4.55 -4.60
C PHE A 262 21.16 4.01 -4.55
N VAL A 263 22.10 4.95 -4.55
CA VAL A 263 23.52 4.70 -4.30
C VAL A 263 23.97 5.64 -3.20
N GLU A 264 24.58 5.08 -2.16
CA GLU A 264 25.21 5.83 -1.09
C GLU A 264 26.73 5.84 -1.29
N ILE A 265 27.30 7.04 -1.28
CA ILE A 265 28.74 7.25 -1.36
C ILE A 265 29.29 7.62 0.02
N SER A 266 30.49 7.14 0.33
CA SER A 266 31.14 7.34 1.62
C SER A 266 32.63 7.62 1.48
N GLY A 267 33.22 8.24 2.51
CA GLY A 267 34.62 8.69 2.48
C GLY A 267 34.79 10.11 1.94
N LEU A 268 33.72 10.91 2.00
CA LEU A 268 33.73 12.29 1.56
C LEU A 268 34.41 13.21 2.58
N SER A 269 35.09 14.23 2.06
CA SER A 269 35.71 15.29 2.86
C SER A 269 35.68 16.63 2.12
N ASP A 270 35.77 17.73 2.86
CA ASP A 270 35.77 19.09 2.30
C ASP A 270 36.93 19.34 1.33
N GLN A 271 38.04 18.58 1.45
CA GLN A 271 39.19 18.65 0.54
C GLN A 271 38.89 18.20 -0.89
N LEU A 272 37.78 17.48 -1.12
CA LEU A 272 37.37 17.05 -2.45
C LEU A 272 36.66 18.16 -3.24
N LEU A 273 36.29 19.26 -2.58
CA LEU A 273 35.61 20.38 -3.22
C LEU A 273 36.60 21.23 -4.00
N LEU A 274 36.23 21.52 -5.25
CA LEU A 274 36.98 22.40 -6.12
C LEU A 274 36.20 23.70 -6.33
N GLU A 275 36.89 24.82 -6.22
CA GLU A 275 36.36 26.15 -6.53
C GLU A 275 36.90 26.59 -7.89
N ASN A 276 36.00 26.88 -8.83
CA ASN A 276 36.34 27.40 -10.17
C ASN A 276 37.31 26.53 -11.00
N VAL A 277 37.55 25.28 -10.59
CA VAL A 277 38.50 24.38 -11.23
C VAL A 277 37.79 23.08 -11.61
N LEU A 278 38.06 22.62 -12.84
CA LEU A 278 37.67 21.31 -13.31
C LEU A 278 38.69 20.27 -12.81
N PRO A 279 38.23 19.07 -12.40
CA PRO A 279 39.14 18.02 -11.97
C PRO A 279 39.97 17.52 -13.17
N GLU A 280 41.13 16.92 -12.90
CA GLU A 280 42.12 16.54 -13.92
C GLU A 280 41.51 15.67 -15.04
N GLU A 281 40.56 14.80 -14.69
CA GLU A 281 39.87 13.88 -15.59
C GLU A 281 39.13 14.61 -16.73
N ILE A 282 38.61 15.81 -16.47
CA ILE A 282 37.89 16.65 -17.44
C ILE A 282 38.57 18.00 -17.69
N SER A 283 39.84 18.13 -17.32
CA SER A 283 40.66 19.32 -17.53
C SER A 283 40.66 19.80 -18.99
N HIS A 284 40.64 18.87 -19.95
CA HIS A 284 40.53 19.16 -21.39
C HIS A 284 39.26 19.92 -21.82
N LEU A 285 38.26 20.02 -20.94
CA LEU A 285 37.02 20.77 -21.17
C LEU A 285 37.11 22.23 -20.68
N SER A 286 38.24 22.65 -20.11
CA SER A 286 38.46 24.02 -19.61
C SER A 286 38.25 25.10 -20.67
N ASP A 287 38.51 24.77 -21.94
CA ASP A 287 38.43 25.71 -23.06
C ASP A 287 36.98 26.02 -23.49
N LEU A 288 35.99 25.31 -22.92
CA LEU A 288 34.58 25.55 -23.20
C LEU A 288 34.06 26.73 -22.38
N GLU A 289 34.06 27.93 -22.97
CA GLU A 289 33.59 29.18 -22.33
C GLU A 289 32.23 29.03 -21.65
N ASN A 290 31.25 28.36 -22.29
CA ASN A 290 29.92 28.16 -21.72
C ASN A 290 29.94 27.36 -20.40
N LEU A 291 30.81 26.34 -20.31
CA LEU A 291 30.95 25.50 -19.13
C LEU A 291 31.71 26.26 -18.03
N HIS A 292 32.79 26.94 -18.39
CA HIS A 292 33.56 27.79 -17.48
C HIS A 292 32.68 28.88 -16.85
N ASN A 293 31.89 29.59 -17.68
CA ASN A 293 30.96 30.61 -17.21
C ASN A 293 29.89 30.06 -16.26
N PHE A 294 29.43 28.81 -16.48
CA PHE A 294 28.42 28.19 -15.61
C PHE A 294 28.97 27.76 -14.25
N ILE A 295 30.24 27.33 -14.19
CA ILE A 295 30.88 26.85 -12.97
C ILE A 295 31.55 28.00 -12.19
N SER A 296 31.86 29.11 -12.86
CA SER A 296 32.48 30.28 -12.24
C SER A 296 31.68 30.78 -11.04
N GLY A 297 32.36 30.95 -9.91
CA GLY A 297 31.80 31.34 -8.62
C GLY A 297 31.19 30.20 -7.79
N LYS A 298 31.30 28.93 -8.23
CA LYS A 298 30.70 27.78 -7.53
C LYS A 298 31.75 26.87 -6.89
N LYS A 299 31.40 26.33 -5.72
CA LYS A 299 32.11 25.27 -5.01
C LYS A 299 31.49 23.93 -5.40
N MET A 300 32.21 23.12 -6.16
CA MET A 300 31.69 21.88 -6.76
C MET A 300 32.37 20.64 -6.18
N LEU A 301 31.57 19.62 -5.87
CA LEU A 301 32.03 18.24 -5.68
C LEU A 301 31.90 17.49 -7.02
N TRP A 302 33.02 17.10 -7.61
CA TRP A 302 33.03 16.34 -8.84
C TRP A 302 33.15 14.84 -8.57
N LEU A 303 32.27 14.06 -9.19
CA LEU A 303 32.27 12.60 -9.10
C LEU A 303 32.27 12.03 -10.53
N THR A 304 33.32 11.29 -10.87
CA THR A 304 33.39 10.53 -12.12
C THR A 304 33.01 9.09 -11.84
N ILE A 305 31.91 8.65 -12.43
CA ILE A 305 31.32 7.33 -12.28
C ILE A 305 31.64 6.52 -13.53
N LYS A 306 32.38 5.41 -13.37
CA LYS A 306 32.69 4.48 -14.45
C LYS A 306 31.77 3.26 -14.36
N PHE A 307 31.04 3.01 -15.45
CA PHE A 307 30.01 1.98 -15.51
C PHE A 307 30.54 0.65 -16.04
N PRO A 308 29.92 -0.49 -15.64
CA PRO A 308 30.19 -1.79 -16.25
C PRO A 308 29.95 -1.79 -17.78
N PRO A 309 30.60 -2.70 -18.54
CA PRO A 309 30.51 -2.74 -20.01
C PRO A 309 29.12 -2.95 -20.61
N GLN A 310 28.14 -3.36 -19.80
CA GLN A 310 26.77 -3.62 -20.22
C GLN A 310 25.98 -2.32 -20.47
N PHE A 311 26.44 -1.19 -19.92
CA PHE A 311 25.82 0.11 -20.12
C PHE A 311 26.25 0.69 -21.48
N THR A 312 25.28 0.92 -22.35
CA THR A 312 25.48 1.60 -23.63
C THR A 312 25.50 3.11 -23.42
N ALA A 313 26.07 3.85 -24.37
CA ALA A 313 26.06 5.32 -24.34
C ALA A 313 24.65 5.90 -24.27
N GLU A 314 23.67 5.26 -24.90
CA GLU A 314 22.26 5.67 -24.88
C GLU A 314 21.65 5.51 -23.48
N ILE A 315 21.95 4.42 -22.78
CA ILE A 315 21.52 4.22 -21.39
C ILE A 315 22.13 5.30 -20.51
N LEU A 316 23.44 5.56 -20.66
CA LEU A 316 24.16 6.57 -19.87
C LEU A 316 23.61 7.99 -20.07
N ASP A 317 23.24 8.35 -21.30
CA ASP A 317 22.68 9.68 -21.58
C ASP A 317 21.27 9.88 -21.01
N ASN A 318 20.51 8.81 -20.73
CA ASN A 318 19.18 8.90 -20.14
C ASN A 318 19.16 8.90 -18.61
N PHE A 319 20.33 8.79 -17.95
CA PHE A 319 20.40 8.89 -16.50
C PHE A 319 20.22 10.32 -15.99
N SER A 320 19.60 10.44 -14.81
CA SER A 320 19.66 11.62 -13.96
C SER A 320 20.01 11.23 -12.52
N PHE A 321 20.74 12.11 -11.84
CA PHE A 321 21.26 11.90 -10.49
C PHE A 321 20.75 13.02 -9.60
N VAL A 322 20.02 12.68 -8.54
CA VAL A 322 19.35 13.66 -7.67
C VAL A 322 19.74 13.41 -6.21
N LEU A 323 20.22 14.44 -5.53
CA LEU A 323 20.46 14.43 -4.09
C LEU A 323 19.19 14.83 -3.32
N ASN A 324 19.16 14.53 -2.02
CA ASN A 324 18.04 14.80 -1.11
C ASN A 324 16.72 14.16 -1.55
N ALA A 325 16.82 13.10 -2.35
CA ALA A 325 15.69 12.29 -2.76
C ALA A 325 15.49 11.14 -1.77
N PHE A 326 14.23 10.80 -1.50
CA PHE A 326 13.87 9.73 -0.58
C PHE A 326 12.48 9.17 -0.90
N PRO A 327 12.22 7.89 -0.54
CA PRO A 327 10.89 7.32 -0.62
C PRO A 327 9.90 8.02 0.30
N VAL A 328 8.71 8.30 -0.23
CA VAL A 328 7.57 8.86 0.50
C VAL A 328 6.35 7.99 0.27
N TYR A 329 5.40 8.08 1.20
CA TYR A 329 4.15 7.37 1.10
C TYR A 329 3.00 8.15 1.72
N ASN A 330 1.80 7.88 1.21
CA ASN A 330 0.57 8.53 1.60
C ASN A 330 0.17 8.05 2.99
N ARG A 331 0.47 8.90 3.97
CA ARG A 331 0.25 8.66 5.38
C ARG A 331 -0.08 9.98 6.05
N GLY A 332 -1.24 10.06 6.68
CA GLY A 332 -1.71 11.23 7.41
C GLY A 332 -2.00 10.92 8.88
N TRP A 333 -1.80 11.89 9.76
CA TRP A 333 -1.96 11.72 11.19
C TRP A 333 -3.30 12.27 11.70
N LYS A 334 -3.95 11.52 12.59
CA LYS A 334 -5.15 11.96 13.31
C LYS A 334 -5.06 11.61 14.78
N LYS A 335 -5.73 12.43 15.60
CA LYS A 335 -5.89 12.20 17.04
C LYS A 335 -7.36 12.24 17.39
N THR A 336 -7.80 11.24 18.15
CA THR A 336 -9.14 11.17 18.72
C THR A 336 -9.04 11.26 20.24
N GLU A 337 -9.75 12.22 20.81
CA GLU A 337 -9.97 12.34 22.25
C GLU A 337 -11.30 11.67 22.60
N TYR A 338 -11.30 10.88 23.67
CA TYR A 338 -12.46 10.10 24.07
C TYR A 338 -12.62 10.04 25.59
N SER A 339 -13.88 10.12 26.04
CA SER A 339 -14.26 9.98 27.44
C SER A 339 -14.85 8.60 27.69
N LEU A 340 -14.24 7.85 28.61
CA LEU A 340 -14.57 6.44 28.88
C LEU A 340 -15.95 6.26 29.56
N ASP A 341 -16.52 7.33 30.13
CA ASP A 341 -17.78 7.28 30.91
C ASP A 341 -19.05 6.98 30.05
N VAL A 342 -18.99 7.08 28.71
CA VAL A 342 -20.21 7.11 27.85
C VAL A 342 -20.49 5.80 27.09
N MET A 343 -19.47 5.03 26.67
CA MET A 343 -19.67 3.82 25.82
C MET A 343 -18.72 2.64 26.13
N GLY A 344 -18.09 2.62 27.31
CA GLY A 344 -17.12 1.59 27.70
C GLY A 344 -15.72 1.83 27.13
N ASN A 345 -14.83 0.85 27.26
CA ASN A 345 -13.39 1.01 26.99
C ASN A 345 -13.01 0.93 25.50
N ASN A 346 -13.86 1.41 24.60
CA ASN A 346 -13.69 1.36 23.16
C ASN A 346 -13.58 2.77 22.57
N ILE A 347 -12.41 3.13 22.06
CA ILE A 347 -12.17 4.42 21.39
C ILE A 347 -12.35 4.25 19.87
N PRO A 348 -13.33 4.89 19.23
CA PRO A 348 -13.48 4.83 17.78
C PRO A 348 -12.38 5.61 17.07
N LEU A 349 -11.80 5.03 16.02
CA LEU A 349 -10.83 5.64 15.13
C LEU A 349 -11.56 6.12 13.87
N ILE A 350 -11.96 7.39 13.88
CA ILE A 350 -12.86 7.97 12.88
C ILE A 350 -12.04 8.45 11.67
N THR A 351 -12.34 7.90 10.49
CA THR A 351 -11.78 8.33 9.20
C THR A 351 -12.82 9.07 8.36
N ASP A 352 -12.36 10.01 7.52
CA ASP A 352 -13.22 10.76 6.60
C ASP A 352 -13.42 10.03 5.26
N VAL A 353 -14.19 10.63 4.36
CA VAL A 353 -14.45 10.06 3.03
C VAL A 353 -13.16 9.89 2.24
N GLY A 354 -12.87 8.66 1.81
CA GLY A 354 -11.67 8.32 1.06
C GLY A 354 -10.42 8.19 1.94
N GLU A 355 -10.58 8.12 3.26
CA GLU A 355 -9.52 7.79 4.20
C GLU A 355 -9.75 6.40 4.78
N HIS A 356 -8.66 5.64 4.89
CA HIS A 356 -8.63 4.29 5.42
C HIS A 356 -7.64 4.24 6.58
N PHE A 357 -8.01 3.58 7.67
CA PHE A 357 -7.14 3.39 8.83
C PHE A 357 -5.91 2.56 8.45
N LEU A 358 -4.72 3.01 8.87
CA LEU A 358 -3.45 2.34 8.61
C LEU A 358 -2.89 1.66 9.86
N TYR A 359 -2.57 2.39 10.93
CA TYR A 359 -2.17 1.78 12.20
C TYR A 359 -2.23 2.81 13.32
N VAL A 360 -2.28 2.34 14.57
CA VAL A 360 -2.20 3.20 15.75
C VAL A 360 -0.75 3.66 15.91
N ASP A 361 -0.58 4.94 16.26
CA ASP A 361 0.71 5.53 16.57
C ASP A 361 1.00 5.45 18.07
N GLU A 362 0.05 5.94 18.87
CA GLU A 362 0.12 5.92 20.32
C GLU A 362 -1.28 5.95 20.95
N VAL A 363 -1.40 5.38 22.15
CA VAL A 363 -2.58 5.49 23.00
C VAL A 363 -2.10 5.96 24.37
N GLN A 364 -2.69 7.05 24.86
CA GLN A 364 -2.28 7.70 26.09
C GLN A 364 -3.51 8.08 26.93
N ASP A 365 -3.41 8.06 28.26
CA ASP A 365 -4.44 8.63 29.14
C ASP A 365 -4.17 10.11 29.49
N GLY A 366 -5.13 10.74 30.18
CA GLY A 366 -5.02 12.13 30.63
C GLY A 366 -3.91 12.40 31.66
N GLU A 367 -3.38 11.36 32.31
CA GLU A 367 -2.26 11.45 33.26
C GLU A 367 -0.90 11.29 32.56
N GLY A 368 -0.91 11.01 31.25
CA GLY A 368 0.28 10.89 30.43
C GLY A 368 0.83 9.47 30.32
N ASN A 369 0.14 8.45 30.82
CA ASN A 369 0.58 7.06 30.74
C ASN A 369 0.31 6.48 29.33
N TYR A 370 1.31 5.79 28.78
CA TYR A 370 1.24 5.14 27.48
C TYR A 370 0.76 3.69 27.60
N TYR A 371 -0.10 3.28 26.68
CA TYR A 371 -0.60 1.92 26.57
C TYR A 371 0.19 1.16 25.50
N GLN A 372 0.42 -0.14 25.73
CA GLN A 372 1.15 -1.00 24.80
C GLN A 372 0.20 -1.87 23.97
N GLU A 373 0.47 -1.98 22.66
CA GLU A 373 -0.32 -2.83 21.77
C GLU A 373 -0.07 -4.32 22.05
N ILE A 374 -1.15 -5.11 22.12
CA ILE A 374 -1.10 -6.57 22.02
C ILE A 374 -1.90 -7.07 20.81
N PRO A 375 -1.25 -7.80 19.88
CA PRO A 375 -1.91 -8.26 18.65
C PRO A 375 -2.94 -9.38 18.91
N PHE A 376 -2.80 -10.15 19.99
CA PHE A 376 -3.74 -11.20 20.37
C PHE A 376 -4.11 -11.09 21.84
N THR A 377 -5.41 -11.11 22.13
CA THR A 377 -5.94 -11.23 23.50
C THR A 377 -6.24 -12.72 23.77
N PRO A 378 -5.42 -13.44 24.55
CA PRO A 378 -5.64 -14.87 24.81
C PRO A 378 -6.82 -15.16 25.76
N ASN A 379 -7.31 -14.15 26.49
CA ASN A 379 -8.45 -14.25 27.42
C ASN A 379 -9.38 -13.04 27.27
N ASP A 380 -10.65 -13.17 27.69
CA ASP A 380 -11.67 -12.10 27.66
C ASP A 380 -11.33 -10.83 28.48
N HIS A 381 -10.17 -10.81 29.16
CA HIS A 381 -9.70 -9.66 29.94
C HIS A 381 -8.32 -9.19 29.46
N LEU A 382 -8.26 -7.97 28.93
CA LEU A 382 -6.99 -7.27 28.73
C LEU A 382 -6.36 -6.97 30.10
N LYS A 383 -5.03 -7.09 30.20
CA LYS A 383 -4.32 -6.55 31.37
C LYS A 383 -4.31 -5.03 31.29
N LYS A 384 -4.33 -4.39 32.45
CA LYS A 384 -4.19 -2.93 32.60
C LYS A 384 -2.99 -2.41 31.83
N GLY A 385 -3.16 -1.29 31.12
CA GLY A 385 -2.09 -0.64 30.35
C GLY A 385 -1.83 -1.26 28.99
N LEU A 386 -2.68 -2.19 28.55
CA LEU A 386 -2.61 -2.77 27.21
C LEU A 386 -3.80 -2.30 26.36
N TYR A 387 -3.58 -2.25 25.04
CA TYR A 387 -4.65 -2.03 24.07
C TYR A 387 -4.57 -3.02 22.91
N THR A 388 -5.69 -3.20 22.22
CA THR A 388 -5.79 -3.97 20.98
C THR A 388 -6.66 -3.23 19.98
N VAL A 389 -6.30 -3.30 18.70
CA VAL A 389 -7.08 -2.68 17.62
C VAL A 389 -8.04 -3.70 17.05
N ARG A 390 -9.31 -3.34 16.93
CA ARG A 390 -10.35 -4.17 16.33
C ARG A 390 -11.05 -3.41 15.22
N LYS A 391 -11.55 -4.16 14.25
CA LYS A 391 -12.21 -3.64 13.05
C LYS A 391 -13.65 -4.10 12.99
N GLY A 392 -14.56 -3.18 12.70
CA GLY A 392 -15.98 -3.47 12.53
C GLY A 392 -16.69 -3.67 13.86
N GLY A 393 -17.87 -3.07 13.98
CA GLY A 393 -18.67 -3.11 15.21
C GLY A 393 -18.85 -4.54 15.68
N MET A 394 -18.34 -4.85 16.88
CA MET A 394 -18.51 -6.08 17.65
C MET A 394 -18.86 -7.29 16.76
N GLU A 395 -17.91 -8.18 16.45
CA GLU A 395 -17.96 -9.34 15.52
C GLU A 395 -19.23 -10.26 15.48
N ARG A 396 -20.30 -9.90 16.18
CA ARG A 396 -21.68 -10.38 16.11
C ARG A 396 -22.58 -9.62 15.14
N PHE A 397 -22.30 -8.36 14.80
CA PHE A 397 -23.21 -7.52 14.00
C PHE A 397 -22.60 -7.08 12.68
N ASN A 398 -22.73 -7.90 11.63
CA ASN A 398 -22.50 -7.39 10.28
C ASN A 398 -23.49 -6.23 10.04
N ASN A 399 -23.03 -5.10 9.53
CA ASN A 399 -23.85 -3.90 9.28
C ASN A 399 -25.10 -4.21 8.44
N ARG A 400 -25.03 -5.19 7.53
CA ARG A 400 -26.20 -5.71 6.79
C ARG A 400 -27.19 -6.41 7.73
N ASN A 401 -26.69 -7.31 8.58
CA ASN A 401 -27.46 -8.00 9.61
C ASN A 401 -28.01 -7.08 10.70
N ALA A 402 -27.38 -5.97 11.08
CA ALA A 402 -27.93 -5.15 12.16
C ALA A 402 -29.28 -4.53 11.77
N VAL A 403 -29.39 -4.04 10.53
CA VAL A 403 -30.65 -3.50 10.01
C VAL A 403 -31.64 -4.63 9.72
N ASP A 404 -31.18 -5.74 9.13
CA ASP A 404 -32.06 -6.88 8.85
C ASP A 404 -32.53 -7.59 10.14
N MET A 405 -31.70 -7.61 11.19
CA MET A 405 -32.03 -8.14 12.52
C MET A 405 -32.95 -7.19 13.26
N ILE A 406 -32.73 -5.87 13.20
CA ILE A 406 -33.68 -4.89 13.74
C ILE A 406 -35.02 -4.98 12.98
N ALA A 407 -35.00 -5.18 11.66
CA ALA A 407 -36.19 -5.38 10.85
C ALA A 407 -36.90 -6.70 11.21
N ASN A 408 -36.17 -7.81 11.36
CA ASN A 408 -36.72 -9.09 11.83
C ASN A 408 -37.27 -8.99 13.25
N VAL A 409 -36.58 -8.31 14.16
CA VAL A 409 -37.07 -8.06 15.52
C VAL A 409 -38.33 -7.19 15.47
N LEU A 410 -38.38 -6.18 14.61
CA LEU A 410 -39.59 -5.36 14.38
C LEU A 410 -40.75 -6.19 13.84
N GLU A 411 -40.50 -7.10 12.90
CA GLU A 411 -41.51 -7.99 12.31
C GLU A 411 -42.02 -8.98 13.35
N LEU A 412 -41.13 -9.65 14.09
CA LEU A 412 -41.47 -10.52 15.21
C LEU A 412 -42.25 -9.76 16.29
N THR A 413 -41.82 -8.55 16.65
CA THR A 413 -42.52 -7.71 17.62
C THR A 413 -43.92 -7.37 17.09
N ARG A 414 -44.10 -7.15 15.78
CA ARG A 414 -45.40 -6.87 15.16
C ARG A 414 -46.31 -8.10 15.16
N ASP A 415 -45.77 -9.27 14.86
CA ASP A 415 -46.51 -10.53 14.92
C ASP A 415 -46.93 -10.86 16.36
N GLU A 416 -46.03 -10.66 17.32
CA GLU A 416 -46.32 -10.78 18.75
C GLU A 416 -47.34 -9.74 19.23
N ILE A 417 -47.27 -8.47 18.80
CA ILE A 417 -48.30 -7.46 19.07
C ILE A 417 -49.67 -7.98 18.65
N THR A 418 -49.74 -8.63 17.49
CA THR A 418 -50.99 -9.18 16.94
C THR A 418 -51.51 -10.32 17.82
N ALA A 419 -50.62 -11.22 18.25
CA ALA A 419 -50.94 -12.32 19.15
C ALA A 419 -51.33 -11.87 20.58
N PHE A 420 -50.61 -10.91 21.17
CA PHE A 420 -50.82 -10.40 22.53
C PHE A 420 -52.03 -9.46 22.64
N SER A 421 -52.43 -8.79 21.55
CA SER A 421 -53.65 -7.98 21.50
C SER A 421 -54.95 -8.77 21.74
N LEU A 422 -54.87 -10.11 21.64
CA LEU A 422 -55.96 -11.03 21.97
C LEU A 422 -56.09 -11.29 23.49
N LEU A 423 -55.03 -11.07 24.27
CA LEU A 423 -54.97 -11.42 25.70
C LEU A 423 -55.12 -10.21 26.65
N ASN A 424 -54.74 -8.98 26.24
CA ASN A 424 -55.01 -7.75 26.99
C ASN A 424 -54.93 -6.51 26.09
N ARG A 425 -56.05 -5.77 25.96
CA ARG A 425 -56.28 -4.84 24.83
C ARG A 425 -55.61 -3.46 24.92
N ASP A 426 -55.37 -2.89 26.11
CA ASP A 426 -55.08 -1.44 26.20
C ASP A 426 -53.69 -1.04 26.74
N ASN A 427 -53.16 -1.69 27.78
CA ASN A 427 -51.87 -1.25 28.37
C ASN A 427 -50.64 -1.77 27.60
N VAL A 428 -50.71 -2.98 27.05
CA VAL A 428 -49.59 -3.62 26.34
C VAL A 428 -49.40 -3.03 24.94
N LYS A 429 -50.50 -2.65 24.29
CA LYS A 429 -50.51 -2.07 22.95
C LYS A 429 -49.77 -0.73 22.90
N THR A 430 -49.90 0.10 23.92
CA THR A 430 -49.26 1.42 24.00
C THR A 430 -47.74 1.28 24.12
N VAL A 431 -47.26 0.45 25.06
CA VAL A 431 -45.82 0.21 25.27
C VAL A 431 -45.16 -0.41 24.03
N LEU A 432 -45.81 -1.37 23.38
CA LEU A 432 -45.27 -2.00 22.18
C LEU A 432 -45.23 -1.05 20.97
N ASN A 433 -46.22 -0.16 20.85
CA ASN A 433 -46.19 0.89 19.82
C ASN A 433 -45.07 1.91 20.06
N GLU A 434 -44.76 2.25 21.32
CA GLU A 434 -43.62 3.11 21.67
C GLU A 434 -42.28 2.45 21.32
N ILE A 435 -42.11 1.16 21.64
CA ILE A 435 -40.92 0.39 21.28
C ILE A 435 -40.76 0.33 19.76
N SER A 436 -41.84 0.03 19.03
CA SER A 436 -41.82 0.02 17.55
C SER A 436 -41.47 1.41 16.98
N GLY A 437 -42.01 2.48 17.58
CA GLY A 437 -41.68 3.86 17.24
C GLY A 437 -40.20 4.19 17.45
N GLN A 438 -39.65 3.85 18.62
CA GLN A 438 -38.24 4.07 18.95
C GLN A 438 -37.31 3.27 18.03
N MET A 439 -37.63 2.01 17.74
CA MET A 439 -36.88 1.18 16.79
C MET A 439 -36.88 1.79 15.38
N LYS A 440 -38.01 2.33 14.92
CA LYS A 440 -38.10 3.02 13.63
C LYS A 440 -37.24 4.29 13.58
N THR A 441 -37.24 5.09 14.64
CA THR A 441 -36.35 6.26 14.74
C THR A 441 -34.88 5.86 14.76
N MET A 442 -34.54 4.78 15.47
CA MET A 442 -33.18 4.22 15.48
C MET A 442 -32.76 3.77 14.08
N MET A 443 -33.63 3.07 13.34
CA MET A 443 -33.38 2.69 11.94
C MET A 443 -33.13 3.90 11.04
N GLN A 444 -33.92 4.96 11.18
CA GLN A 444 -33.72 6.19 10.39
C GLN A 444 -32.36 6.83 10.68
N LYS A 445 -31.95 6.90 11.95
CA LYS A 445 -30.62 7.40 12.33
C LYS A 445 -29.49 6.52 11.79
N ILE A 446 -29.61 5.19 11.91
CA ILE A 446 -28.63 4.23 11.39
C ILE A 446 -28.50 4.35 9.87
N ASN A 447 -29.62 4.47 9.15
CA ASN A 447 -29.61 4.61 7.69
C ASN A 447 -28.98 5.92 7.23
N ASN A 448 -29.23 7.03 7.95
CA ASN A 448 -28.57 8.31 7.66
C ASN A 448 -27.05 8.24 7.90
N VAL A 449 -26.61 7.57 8.97
CA VAL A 449 -25.18 7.33 9.23
C VAL A 449 -24.56 6.45 8.14
N LYS A 450 -25.23 5.37 7.71
CA LYS A 450 -24.76 4.51 6.61
C LYS A 450 -24.66 5.21 5.27
N GLN A 451 -25.56 6.16 4.96
CA GLN A 451 -25.49 6.93 3.72
C GLN A 451 -24.26 7.85 3.66
N ASN A 452 -23.80 8.33 4.83
CA ASN A 452 -22.66 9.24 4.95
C ASN A 452 -21.33 8.54 5.29
N THR A 453 -21.38 7.33 5.87
CA THR A 453 -20.21 6.55 6.28
C THR A 453 -20.13 5.27 5.43
N ARG A 454 -19.22 5.25 4.46
CA ARG A 454 -19.03 4.10 3.55
C ARG A 454 -18.13 2.99 4.11
N GLN A 455 -17.43 3.20 5.23
CA GLN A 455 -16.47 2.24 5.79
C GLN A 455 -16.81 1.80 7.22
N ASP A 456 -16.42 0.57 7.56
CA ASP A 456 -16.46 0.05 8.93
C ASP A 456 -15.43 0.76 9.80
N PHE A 457 -15.83 1.22 10.99
CA PHE A 457 -14.92 1.88 11.92
C PHE A 457 -13.92 0.89 12.53
N ASN A 458 -12.69 1.36 12.72
CA ASN A 458 -11.72 0.72 13.60
C ASN A 458 -11.87 1.31 15.00
N TYR A 459 -11.52 0.54 16.03
CA TYR A 459 -11.56 1.02 17.40
C TYR A 459 -10.43 0.39 18.21
N VAL A 460 -9.97 1.16 19.19
CA VAL A 460 -9.03 0.71 20.20
C VAL A 460 -9.82 0.20 21.39
N ILE A 461 -9.62 -1.06 21.76
CA ILE A 461 -10.07 -1.61 23.03
C ILE A 461 -8.90 -1.49 24.00
N LEU A 462 -9.09 -0.84 25.14
CA LEU A 462 -8.05 -0.72 26.16
C LEU A 462 -8.58 -1.16 27.52
N GLU A 463 -7.68 -1.54 28.42
CA GLU A 463 -8.02 -1.69 29.85
C GLU A 463 -7.29 -0.60 30.63
N PRO A 464 -8.01 0.39 31.20
CA PRO A 464 -7.37 1.57 31.77
C PRO A 464 -6.58 1.22 33.04
N ILE A 465 -5.40 1.83 33.20
CA ILE A 465 -4.50 1.56 34.35
C ILE A 465 -5.16 2.05 35.66
N GLU A 466 -5.73 3.25 35.60
CA GLU A 466 -6.51 3.92 36.65
C GLU A 466 -7.92 4.27 36.14
N ASN A 467 -8.82 4.78 36.99
CA ASN A 467 -10.11 5.37 36.55
C ASN A 467 -9.89 6.74 35.85
N SER A 468 -8.92 6.79 34.94
CA SER A 468 -8.74 7.89 34.02
C SER A 468 -10.03 8.04 33.21
N ARG A 469 -10.57 9.26 33.16
CA ARG A 469 -11.76 9.57 32.36
C ARG A 469 -11.42 9.93 30.92
N HIS A 470 -10.21 10.43 30.69
CA HIS A 470 -9.80 11.00 29.41
C HIS A 470 -8.70 10.15 28.79
N THR A 471 -8.93 9.77 27.53
CA THR A 471 -7.98 8.97 26.75
C THR A 471 -7.84 9.55 25.37
N PHE A 472 -6.65 9.36 24.81
CA PHE A 472 -6.27 9.82 23.49
C PHE A 472 -5.75 8.65 22.69
N ALA A 473 -6.25 8.49 21.47
CA ALA A 473 -5.69 7.57 20.49
C ALA A 473 -5.23 8.38 19.27
N ALA A 474 -3.94 8.33 18.98
CA ALA A 474 -3.37 8.87 17.76
C ALA A 474 -3.13 7.73 16.77
N PHE A 475 -3.45 7.96 15.50
CA PHE A 475 -3.35 6.95 14.46
C PHE A 475 -3.04 7.54 13.10
N TRP A 476 -2.50 6.69 12.25
CA TRP A 476 -2.18 6.98 10.87
C TRP A 476 -3.29 6.47 9.94
N TYR A 477 -3.60 7.24 8.91
CA TYR A 477 -4.53 6.89 7.85
C TYR A 477 -3.89 7.06 6.46
N THR A 478 -4.50 6.47 5.44
CA THR A 478 -4.09 6.55 4.04
C THR A 478 -5.31 6.80 3.15
N ASN A 479 -5.10 7.45 2.01
CA ASN A 479 -6.11 7.66 0.97
C ASN A 479 -6.07 6.59 -0.14
N CYS A 480 -5.18 5.60 -0.05
CA CYS A 480 -5.14 4.43 -0.95
C CYS A 480 -5.15 4.85 -2.44
N THR A 481 -6.11 4.34 -3.20
CA THR A 481 -6.33 4.58 -4.63
C THR A 481 -6.48 6.07 -4.97
N PHE A 482 -7.03 6.89 -4.07
CA PHE A 482 -7.21 8.33 -4.30
C PHE A 482 -5.89 9.10 -4.38
N ALA A 483 -4.82 8.56 -3.78
CA ALA A 483 -3.48 9.14 -3.78
C ALA A 483 -2.58 8.64 -4.92
N ASN A 484 -3.07 7.75 -5.79
CA ASN A 484 -2.33 7.32 -6.98
C ASN A 484 -2.42 8.36 -8.11
N GLN A 485 -1.57 8.18 -9.13
CA GLN A 485 -1.53 8.94 -10.38
C GLN A 485 -1.24 10.44 -10.22
N MET A 486 -0.55 10.82 -9.14
CA MET A 486 0.00 12.17 -9.01
C MET A 486 1.25 12.26 -9.88
N ARG A 487 1.32 13.28 -10.74
CA ARG A 487 2.37 13.40 -11.75
C ARG A 487 3.73 13.72 -11.12
N PRO A 488 4.84 13.24 -11.71
CA PRO A 488 6.17 13.79 -11.42
C PRO A 488 6.19 15.31 -11.57
N GLY A 489 6.94 16.00 -10.72
CA GLY A 489 7.01 17.45 -10.63
C GLY A 489 5.88 18.10 -9.81
N THR A 490 4.93 17.32 -9.27
CA THR A 490 3.92 17.86 -8.35
C THR A 490 4.58 18.30 -7.05
N GLU A 491 4.31 19.54 -6.64
CA GLU A 491 4.81 20.11 -5.40
C GLU A 491 3.78 19.93 -4.26
N LEU A 492 4.27 19.55 -3.09
CA LEU A 492 3.52 19.39 -1.85
C LEU A 492 4.12 20.34 -0.82
N SER A 493 3.26 20.94 0.00
CA SER A 493 3.69 21.89 1.03
C SER A 493 3.43 21.33 2.42
N ASN A 494 4.35 21.56 3.36
CA ASN A 494 4.08 21.24 4.77
C ASN A 494 2.99 22.16 5.36
N GLN A 495 2.44 21.81 6.53
CA GLN A 495 1.33 22.58 7.16
C GLN A 495 1.65 24.08 7.30
N LYS A 496 2.91 24.40 7.62
CA LYS A 496 3.39 25.78 7.82
C LYS A 496 3.77 26.50 6.51
N LYS A 497 3.72 25.82 5.36
CA LYS A 497 4.22 26.29 4.05
C LYS A 497 5.65 26.83 4.07
N SER A 498 6.48 26.26 4.94
CA SER A 498 7.90 26.63 5.11
C SER A 498 8.82 25.76 4.27
N GLN A 499 8.41 24.54 3.96
CA GLN A 499 9.14 23.61 3.10
C GLN A 499 8.21 23.02 2.05
N PHE A 500 8.81 22.76 0.90
CA PHE A 500 8.17 22.16 -0.26
C PHE A 500 8.88 20.86 -0.60
N MET A 501 8.08 19.86 -0.95
CA MET A 501 8.52 18.55 -1.39
C MET A 501 8.00 18.32 -2.80
N THR A 502 8.87 17.91 -3.71
CA THR A 502 8.51 17.70 -5.11
C THR A 502 8.63 16.24 -5.48
N LEU A 503 7.59 15.68 -6.10
CA LEU A 503 7.59 14.29 -6.55
C LEU A 503 8.54 14.09 -7.74
N LEU A 504 9.43 13.09 -7.67
CA LEU A 504 10.28 12.65 -8.79
C LEU A 504 9.62 11.56 -9.63
N THR A 505 8.77 10.74 -9.01
CA THR A 505 8.03 9.66 -9.68
C THR A 505 6.53 9.86 -9.54
N GLU A 506 5.78 9.17 -10.38
CA GLU A 506 4.34 9.08 -10.23
C GLU A 506 3.99 8.34 -8.93
N THR A 507 2.91 8.72 -8.25
CA THR A 507 2.43 8.00 -7.08
C THR A 507 1.66 6.74 -7.50
N LEU A 508 2.04 5.59 -6.96
CA LEU A 508 1.50 4.29 -7.36
C LEU A 508 1.30 3.37 -6.14
N GLY A 509 0.63 2.25 -6.39
CA GLY A 509 0.51 1.14 -5.44
C GLY A 509 -0.48 1.33 -4.29
N GLY A 510 -1.13 2.48 -4.18
CA GLY A 510 -2.21 2.68 -3.22
C GLY A 510 -3.36 1.71 -3.51
N ALA A 511 -3.74 0.90 -2.52
CA ALA A 511 -4.75 -0.13 -2.66
C ALA A 511 -5.68 -0.13 -1.45
N GLU A 512 -6.98 -0.25 -1.71
CA GLU A 512 -7.96 -0.42 -0.66
C GLU A 512 -7.89 -1.82 -0.05
N GLU A 513 -8.46 -1.95 1.14
CA GLU A 513 -8.56 -3.23 1.82
C GLU A 513 -9.31 -4.29 0.99
N GLN A 514 -8.80 -5.52 1.07
CA GLN A 514 -9.43 -6.67 0.44
C GLN A 514 -10.63 -7.14 1.26
N THR A 515 -11.82 -7.17 0.65
CA THR A 515 -13.07 -7.63 1.30
C THR A 515 -13.71 -8.78 0.53
N GLY A 516 -14.52 -9.60 1.22
CA GLY A 516 -15.30 -10.67 0.59
C GLY A 516 -14.41 -11.75 -0.05
N THR A 517 -14.63 -12.00 -1.35
CA THR A 517 -13.94 -13.04 -2.14
C THR A 517 -12.42 -12.84 -2.19
N ASP A 518 -11.95 -11.60 -2.27
CA ASP A 518 -10.53 -11.27 -2.31
C ASP A 518 -9.82 -11.72 -1.02
N SER A 519 -10.48 -11.53 0.13
CA SER A 519 -9.93 -11.97 1.42
C SER A 519 -9.74 -13.49 1.47
N ILE A 520 -10.60 -14.27 0.79
CA ILE A 520 -10.48 -15.72 0.70
C ILE A 520 -9.28 -16.12 -0.17
N GLN A 521 -8.98 -15.38 -1.23
CA GLN A 521 -7.78 -15.61 -2.04
C GLN A 521 -6.50 -15.27 -1.26
N ALA A 522 -6.50 -14.15 -0.54
CA ALA A 522 -5.42 -13.79 0.38
C ALA A 522 -5.21 -14.87 1.45
N PHE A 523 -6.29 -15.41 2.01
CA PHE A 523 -6.24 -16.53 2.94
C PHE A 523 -5.62 -17.78 2.32
N LYS A 524 -6.07 -18.17 1.13
CA LYS A 524 -5.54 -19.32 0.37
C LYS A 524 -4.04 -19.17 0.18
N PHE A 525 -3.56 -17.99 -0.21
CA PHE A 525 -2.14 -17.72 -0.35
C PHE A 525 -1.41 -17.83 1.00
N ALA A 526 -1.89 -17.14 2.03
CA ALA A 526 -1.24 -17.12 3.32
C ALA A 526 -1.08 -18.51 3.96
N LEU A 527 -2.10 -19.36 3.85
CA LEU A 527 -2.09 -20.71 4.41
C LEU A 527 -1.20 -21.67 3.62
N THR A 528 -1.12 -21.51 2.29
CA THR A 528 -0.32 -22.39 1.44
C THR A 528 1.17 -22.03 1.44
N SER A 529 1.48 -20.74 1.49
CA SER A 529 2.83 -20.21 1.26
C SER A 529 3.53 -19.69 2.52
N THR A 530 2.81 -19.43 3.62
CA THR A 530 3.35 -18.83 4.85
C THR A 530 4.16 -17.54 4.60
N ASP A 531 3.68 -16.67 3.69
CA ASP A 531 4.36 -15.42 3.25
C ASP A 531 5.72 -15.66 2.55
N LYS A 532 5.98 -16.89 2.09
CA LYS A 532 7.18 -17.25 1.33
C LYS A 532 6.83 -17.95 0.04
N ILE A 533 7.48 -17.54 -1.05
CA ILE A 533 7.27 -18.15 -2.37
C ILE A 533 8.33 -19.23 -2.59
N ILE A 534 7.89 -20.49 -2.56
CA ILE A 534 8.78 -21.66 -2.67
C ILE A 534 8.42 -22.49 -3.91
N THR A 535 7.13 -22.69 -4.15
CA THR A 535 6.61 -23.57 -5.20
C THR A 535 6.01 -22.78 -6.36
N ILE A 536 5.84 -23.47 -7.49
CA ILE A 536 5.12 -22.94 -8.66
C ILE A 536 3.68 -22.55 -8.29
N GLN A 537 3.04 -23.30 -7.39
CA GLN A 537 1.69 -23.00 -6.95
C GLN A 537 1.64 -21.74 -6.07
N ASP A 538 2.67 -21.48 -5.26
CA ASP A 538 2.76 -20.25 -4.46
C ASP A 538 2.85 -19.01 -5.35
N VAL A 539 3.63 -19.08 -6.45
CA VAL A 539 3.67 -18.02 -7.45
C VAL A 539 2.28 -17.75 -8.04
N LYS A 540 1.56 -18.80 -8.42
CA LYS A 540 0.20 -18.67 -8.96
C LYS A 540 -0.76 -18.06 -7.95
N ASN A 541 -0.78 -18.60 -6.72
CA ASN A 541 -1.63 -18.09 -5.65
C ASN A 541 -1.30 -16.62 -5.32
N TYR A 542 -0.02 -16.22 -5.38
CA TYR A 542 0.40 -14.84 -5.16
C TYR A 542 -0.13 -13.92 -6.27
N CYS A 543 0.04 -14.29 -7.53
CA CYS A 543 -0.46 -13.49 -8.65
C CYS A 543 -1.99 -13.42 -8.66
N GLU A 544 -2.70 -14.51 -8.33
CA GLU A 544 -4.16 -14.52 -8.15
C GLU A 544 -4.58 -13.51 -7.07
N MET A 545 -3.92 -13.51 -5.92
CA MET A 545 -4.20 -12.58 -4.81
C MET A 545 -3.96 -11.12 -5.17
N VAL A 546 -2.91 -10.82 -5.95
CA VAL A 546 -2.54 -9.44 -6.30
C VAL A 546 -3.40 -8.89 -7.44
N LEU A 547 -3.61 -9.67 -8.50
CA LEU A 547 -4.29 -9.23 -9.72
C LEU A 547 -5.81 -9.45 -9.68
N LYS A 548 -6.31 -10.32 -8.80
CA LYS A 548 -7.75 -10.52 -8.54
C LYS A 548 -8.54 -10.73 -9.85
N ASP A 549 -9.59 -9.93 -10.05
CA ASP A 549 -10.46 -9.98 -11.24
C ASP A 549 -9.76 -9.53 -12.53
N GLU A 550 -8.61 -8.86 -12.46
CA GLU A 550 -7.84 -8.49 -13.65
C GLU A 550 -7.12 -9.68 -14.27
N LEU A 551 -6.92 -10.79 -13.53
CA LEU A 551 -6.24 -11.98 -14.02
C LEU A 551 -7.17 -12.83 -14.89
N LYS A 552 -6.69 -13.24 -16.05
CA LYS A 552 -7.33 -14.25 -16.91
C LYS A 552 -6.63 -15.59 -16.82
N GLU A 553 -5.32 -15.62 -17.06
CA GLU A 553 -4.51 -16.85 -17.03
C GLU A 553 -3.09 -16.55 -16.51
N ILE A 554 -2.48 -17.55 -15.85
CA ILE A 554 -1.08 -17.51 -15.44
C ILE A 554 -0.36 -18.82 -15.79
N ARG A 555 0.77 -18.71 -16.49
CA ARG A 555 1.69 -19.83 -16.75
C ARG A 555 3.02 -19.58 -16.08
N VAL A 556 3.50 -20.61 -15.39
CA VAL A 556 4.78 -20.58 -14.68
C VAL A 556 5.61 -21.76 -15.14
N SER A 557 6.78 -21.49 -15.72
CA SER A 557 7.71 -22.49 -16.25
C SER A 557 9.12 -22.27 -15.70
N ARG A 558 9.96 -23.29 -15.82
CA ARG A 558 11.37 -23.22 -15.42
C ARG A 558 12.22 -22.92 -16.65
N GLY A 559 13.19 -22.02 -16.50
CA GLY A 559 14.12 -21.63 -17.55
C GLY A 559 15.55 -21.48 -17.04
N THR A 560 16.43 -21.02 -17.93
CA THR A 560 17.81 -20.64 -17.65
C THR A 560 18.14 -19.34 -18.36
N MET A 561 18.87 -18.43 -17.72
CA MET A 561 19.38 -17.20 -18.35
C MET A 561 20.86 -17.01 -18.06
N ILE A 562 21.51 -16.13 -18.83
CA ILE A 562 22.86 -15.65 -18.52
C ILE A 562 22.73 -14.57 -17.44
N SER A 563 23.49 -14.67 -16.36
CA SER A 563 23.49 -13.67 -15.29
C SER A 563 24.00 -12.33 -15.80
N SER A 564 23.37 -11.25 -15.34
CA SER A 564 23.85 -9.89 -15.53
C SER A 564 25.03 -9.54 -14.63
N LYS A 565 25.28 -10.31 -13.56
CA LYS A 565 26.43 -10.07 -12.68
C LYS A 565 27.73 -10.61 -13.30
N PRO A 566 28.84 -9.87 -13.20
CA PRO A 566 30.14 -10.36 -13.66
C PRO A 566 30.51 -11.69 -12.98
N LYS A 567 31.03 -12.64 -13.76
CA LYS A 567 31.59 -13.94 -13.30
C LYS A 567 30.57 -14.99 -12.79
N GLU A 568 29.27 -14.81 -13.00
CA GLU A 568 28.24 -15.74 -12.48
C GLU A 568 27.71 -16.76 -13.52
N GLY A 569 27.90 -16.54 -14.83
CA GLY A 569 27.58 -17.54 -15.87
C GLY A 569 26.08 -17.77 -16.08
N PHE A 570 25.63 -19.02 -16.28
CA PHE A 570 24.21 -19.37 -16.42
C PHE A 570 23.54 -19.59 -15.07
N ILE A 571 22.35 -19.02 -14.90
CA ILE A 571 21.54 -19.12 -13.69
C ILE A 571 20.15 -19.68 -14.00
N ARG A 572 19.54 -20.35 -13.02
CA ARG A 572 18.19 -20.90 -13.14
C ARG A 572 17.16 -19.79 -12.99
N THR A 573 16.12 -19.83 -13.82
CA THR A 573 15.05 -18.85 -13.77
C THR A 573 13.67 -19.48 -13.62
N VAL A 574 12.75 -18.75 -13.03
CA VAL A 574 11.32 -19.02 -13.06
C VAL A 574 10.67 -18.00 -13.98
N GLN A 575 10.11 -18.47 -15.09
CA GLN A 575 9.41 -17.63 -16.06
C GLN A 575 7.93 -17.60 -15.70
N ILE A 576 7.39 -16.40 -15.54
CA ILE A 576 6.01 -16.13 -15.17
C ILE A 576 5.38 -15.32 -16.30
N VAL A 577 4.38 -15.89 -16.97
CA VAL A 577 3.60 -15.22 -18.00
C VAL A 577 2.20 -14.99 -17.47
N VAL A 578 1.80 -13.71 -17.42
CA VAL A 578 0.50 -13.27 -16.94
C VAL A 578 -0.32 -12.75 -18.12
N VAL A 579 -1.57 -13.20 -18.24
CA VAL A 579 -2.55 -12.70 -19.21
C VAL A 579 -3.66 -11.99 -18.43
N PRO A 580 -3.81 -10.67 -18.56
CA PRO A 580 -4.88 -9.94 -17.92
C PRO A 580 -6.13 -9.87 -18.79
N GLN A 581 -7.31 -9.70 -18.19
CA GLN A 581 -8.58 -9.53 -18.91
C GLN A 581 -8.65 -8.18 -19.64
N ASN A 582 -8.06 -7.14 -19.07
CA ASN A 582 -8.19 -5.75 -19.52
C ASN A 582 -6.87 -5.20 -20.13
N TYR A 583 -6.14 -6.01 -20.89
CA TYR A 583 -4.83 -5.61 -21.44
C TYR A 583 -4.92 -4.31 -22.27
N ALA A 584 -5.86 -4.27 -23.23
CA ALA A 584 -6.05 -3.15 -24.14
C ALA A 584 -6.49 -1.84 -23.46
N PHE A 585 -7.19 -1.92 -22.31
CA PHE A 585 -7.70 -0.74 -21.62
C PHE A 585 -6.59 0.08 -20.97
N TYR A 586 -5.65 -0.59 -20.29
CA TYR A 586 -4.53 0.07 -19.60
C TYR A 586 -3.30 0.25 -20.49
N GLY A 587 -3.17 -0.57 -21.53
CA GLY A 587 -2.07 -0.52 -22.50
C GLY A 587 -0.76 -1.11 -21.97
N LYS A 588 0.18 -1.36 -22.90
CA LYS A 588 1.44 -2.07 -22.63
C LYS A 588 2.28 -1.44 -21.52
N ARG A 589 2.45 -0.12 -21.53
CA ARG A 589 3.29 0.60 -20.56
C ARG A 589 2.84 0.40 -19.10
N TYR A 590 1.53 0.36 -18.86
CA TYR A 590 1.00 0.09 -17.52
C TYR A 590 1.35 -1.33 -17.07
N TRP A 591 1.15 -2.31 -17.96
CA TRP A 591 1.41 -3.71 -17.67
C TRP A 591 2.89 -4.04 -17.52
N ASP A 592 3.77 -3.39 -18.28
CA ASP A 592 5.23 -3.50 -18.11
C ASP A 592 5.66 -2.98 -16.72
N ASN A 593 5.10 -1.84 -16.29
CA ASN A 593 5.37 -1.30 -14.94
C ASN A 593 4.82 -2.22 -13.85
N MET A 594 3.59 -2.71 -14.01
CA MET A 594 2.98 -3.67 -13.08
C MET A 594 3.81 -4.97 -13.01
N ALA A 595 4.35 -5.41 -14.14
CA ALA A 595 5.21 -6.59 -14.20
C ALA A 595 6.47 -6.43 -13.35
N GLY A 596 7.13 -5.28 -13.45
CA GLY A 596 8.31 -4.94 -12.64
C GLY A 596 7.98 -4.89 -11.14
N ILE A 597 6.85 -4.28 -10.77
CA ILE A 597 6.39 -4.23 -9.36
C ILE A 597 6.12 -5.65 -8.84
N LEU A 598 5.36 -6.46 -9.59
CA LEU A 598 4.96 -7.79 -9.16
C LEU A 598 6.15 -8.73 -9.07
N LYS A 599 7.11 -8.62 -10.01
CA LYS A 599 8.39 -9.31 -9.94
C LYS A 599 9.17 -8.95 -8.67
N ASN A 600 9.36 -7.66 -8.38
CA ASN A 600 10.10 -7.23 -7.19
C ASN A 600 9.45 -7.73 -5.91
N GLN A 601 8.11 -7.73 -5.86
CA GLN A 601 7.36 -8.30 -4.75
C GLN A 601 7.48 -9.83 -4.62
N ILE A 602 7.61 -10.55 -5.73
CA ILE A 602 7.88 -12.00 -5.72
C ILE A 602 9.30 -12.26 -5.22
N VAL A 603 10.30 -11.56 -5.78
CA VAL A 603 11.72 -11.74 -5.43
C VAL A 603 11.96 -11.50 -3.94
N THR A 604 11.33 -10.47 -3.36
CA THR A 604 11.44 -10.17 -1.92
C THR A 604 10.85 -11.23 -1.00
N ARG A 605 9.96 -12.09 -1.50
CA ARG A 605 9.32 -13.19 -0.74
C ARG A 605 9.84 -14.57 -1.12
N ALA A 606 10.58 -14.65 -2.22
CA ALA A 606 11.13 -15.89 -2.73
C ALA A 606 12.37 -16.32 -1.94
N ILE A 607 12.75 -17.60 -2.10
CA ILE A 607 14.01 -18.11 -1.57
C ILE A 607 15.18 -17.54 -2.39
N ASP A 608 16.26 -17.16 -1.71
CA ASP A 608 17.50 -16.71 -2.33
C ASP A 608 18.05 -17.72 -3.35
N GLY A 609 18.57 -17.20 -4.47
CA GLY A 609 19.27 -17.98 -5.50
C GLY A 609 18.45 -18.37 -6.73
N LEU A 610 17.18 -17.94 -6.83
CA LEU A 610 16.37 -18.04 -8.04
C LEU A 610 16.12 -16.65 -8.65
N GLU A 611 16.33 -16.50 -9.95
CA GLU A 611 15.92 -15.30 -10.67
C GLU A 611 14.51 -15.48 -11.26
N TYR A 612 13.70 -14.45 -11.14
CA TYR A 612 12.32 -14.45 -11.61
C TYR A 612 12.20 -13.55 -12.82
N ILE A 613 11.62 -14.07 -13.91
CA ILE A 613 11.30 -13.30 -15.10
C ILE A 613 9.79 -13.23 -15.16
N LEU A 614 9.24 -12.02 -15.20
CA LEU A 614 7.80 -11.81 -15.29
C LEU A 614 7.48 -10.97 -16.52
N GLU A 615 6.58 -11.49 -17.33
CA GLU A 615 6.13 -10.86 -18.57
C GLU A 615 4.60 -10.86 -18.59
N VAL A 616 4.02 -9.73 -18.98
CA VAL A 616 2.57 -9.60 -19.17
C VAL A 616 2.29 -9.53 -20.66
N LYS A 617 1.45 -10.43 -21.16
CA LYS A 617 1.15 -10.55 -22.60
C LYS A 617 -0.33 -10.33 -22.88
N ASP A 618 -0.60 -9.82 -24.08
CA ASP A 618 -1.95 -9.83 -24.64
C ASP A 618 -2.39 -11.26 -24.96
N GLU A 619 -3.69 -11.52 -24.98
CA GLU A 619 -4.26 -12.83 -25.24
C GLU A 619 -3.89 -13.36 -26.64
N ASP A 620 -3.78 -12.47 -27.62
CA ASP A 620 -3.39 -12.80 -29.00
C ASP A 620 -1.91 -13.20 -29.11
N GLU A 621 -1.02 -12.59 -28.30
CA GLU A 621 0.41 -12.94 -28.21
C GLU A 621 0.67 -14.17 -27.33
N PHE A 622 -0.32 -14.62 -26.56
CA PHE A 622 -0.22 -15.76 -25.66
C PHE A 622 -0.59 -17.10 -26.31
N ASN A 623 -1.45 -17.05 -27.33
CA ASN A 623 -1.88 -18.21 -28.11
C ASN A 623 -1.01 -18.46 -29.36
N SER A 624 -0.08 -17.55 -29.66
CA SER A 624 0.95 -17.67 -30.70
C SER A 624 2.25 -18.20 -30.12
#